data_AF-A0A939FEP5-F1
#
_entry.id   AF-A0A939FEP5-F1
#
_cell.length_a   1.000
_cell.length_b   1.000
_cell.length_c   1.000
_cell.angle_alpha   90.00
_cell.angle_beta   90.00
_cell.angle_gamma   90.00
#
_symmetry.space_group_name_H-M   'P 1'
#
loop_
_entity.id
_entity.type
_entity.pdbx_description
1 polymer ?
#
loop_
_entity_poly.entity_id
_entity_poly.type
_entity_poly.pdbx_seq_one_letter_code
_entity_poly.pdbx_strand_id
1 'polypeptide(L)'
;VGRALALVEPSGRPEPCDTYNGNVVLVPRSVRDRIGDIDKVFRHGMGDYDHGYRARRAGIPVYVTPRHIGTCDRNPPLTGSREPGIGVREALRRITSQRELPPRQWWVYCARHAGVRAPVLMVSPYVKTAARAAVGR
;
A
#
# COMPACT_ATOMS: atom_id res chain seq x y z
N VAL A 1 12.14 -10.76 1.55
CA VAL A 1 11.34 -11.13 0.35
C VAL A 1 9.93 -10.61 0.59
N GLY A 2 9.42 -9.72 -0.26
CA GLY A 2 8.19 -8.97 0.00
C GLY A 2 6.97 -9.87 0.21
N ARG A 3 6.68 -10.21 1.46
CA ARG A 3 5.42 -10.86 1.84
C ARG A 3 4.30 -9.85 1.64
N ALA A 4 3.18 -10.32 1.11
CA ALA A 4 1.94 -9.58 1.19
C ALA A 4 1.63 -9.30 2.68
N LEU A 5 1.09 -8.12 2.97
CA LEU A 5 0.61 -7.81 4.32
C LEU A 5 -0.51 -8.78 4.68
N ALA A 6 -0.47 -9.30 5.90
CA ALA A 6 -1.54 -10.11 6.43
C ALA A 6 -2.71 -9.21 6.84
N LEU A 7 -3.93 -9.61 6.47
CA LEU A 7 -5.13 -8.94 6.94
C LEU A 7 -5.35 -9.26 8.42
N VAL A 8 -5.62 -8.22 9.21
CA VAL A 8 -5.99 -8.35 10.63
C VAL A 8 -7.49 -8.08 10.73
N GLU A 9 -8.24 -9.11 11.09
CA GLU A 9 -9.70 -9.05 11.24
C GLU A 9 -10.07 -8.58 12.67
N PRO A 10 -11.15 -7.78 12.82
CA PRO A 10 -11.71 -7.46 14.14
C PRO A 10 -12.10 -8.71 14.93
N SER A 11 -11.69 -8.79 16.19
CA SER A 11 -11.92 -9.95 17.07
C SER A 11 -12.85 -9.66 18.26
N GLY A 12 -13.47 -8.47 18.31
CA GLY A 12 -14.21 -7.98 19.48
C GLY A 12 -13.36 -7.17 20.47
N ARG A 13 -12.05 -7.03 20.23
CA ARG A 13 -11.13 -6.14 20.95
C ARG A 13 -10.19 -5.42 19.98
N PRO A 14 -9.49 -4.36 20.40
CA PRO A 14 -8.48 -3.73 19.54
C PRO A 14 -7.34 -4.70 19.25
N GLU A 15 -7.08 -4.96 17.97
CA GLU A 15 -6.03 -5.89 17.54
C GLU A 15 -4.85 -5.12 16.93
N PRO A 16 -3.60 -5.42 17.31
CA PRO A 16 -2.45 -4.72 16.77
C PRO A 16 -2.26 -5.04 15.28
N CYS A 17 -1.82 -4.06 14.51
CA CYS A 17 -1.43 -4.25 13.12
C CYS A 17 -0.16 -3.46 12.76
N ASP A 18 0.48 -3.83 11.65
CA ASP A 18 1.72 -3.18 11.20
C ASP A 18 1.45 -1.84 10.50
N THR A 19 0.30 -1.74 9.83
CA THR A 19 -0.18 -0.56 9.09
C THR A 19 -1.67 -0.74 8.74
N TYR A 20 -2.30 0.24 8.08
CA TYR A 20 -3.73 0.24 7.76
C TYR A 20 -4.03 0.83 6.39
N ASN A 21 -5.26 0.58 5.92
CA ASN A 21 -5.90 1.39 4.89
C ASN A 21 -6.56 2.62 5.54
N GLY A 22 -6.55 3.77 4.87
CA GLY A 22 -6.93 5.06 5.43
C GLY A 22 -8.40 5.43 5.32
N ASN A 23 -9.31 4.46 5.10
CA ASN A 23 -10.74 4.74 4.92
C ASN A 23 -11.33 5.47 6.14
N VAL A 24 -11.07 4.96 7.34
CA VAL A 24 -11.44 5.60 8.61
C VAL A 24 -10.36 5.29 9.63
N VAL A 25 -9.65 6.32 10.09
CA VAL A 25 -8.57 6.19 11.07
C VAL A 25 -8.69 7.33 12.08
N LEU A 26 -8.70 6.98 13.37
CA LEU A 26 -8.62 7.96 14.45
C LEU A 26 -7.16 8.20 14.80
N VAL A 27 -6.69 9.44 14.60
CA VAL A 27 -5.32 9.85 14.93
C VAL A 27 -5.36 10.93 16.01
N PRO A 28 -4.89 10.64 17.24
CA PRO A 28 -4.77 11.66 18.28
C PRO A 28 -3.86 12.81 17.83
N ARG A 29 -4.15 14.04 18.29
CA ARG A 29 -3.33 15.22 17.96
C ARG A 29 -1.85 15.02 18.32
N SER A 30 -1.57 14.43 19.47
CA SER A 30 -0.20 14.11 19.90
C SER A 30 0.53 13.14 18.98
N VAL A 31 -0.18 12.24 18.31
CA VAL A 31 0.40 11.35 17.29
C VAL A 31 0.71 12.16 16.04
N ARG A 32 -0.26 12.96 15.57
CA ARG A 32 -0.10 13.85 14.41
C ARG A 32 1.09 14.80 14.57
N ASP A 33 1.26 15.41 15.74
CA ASP A 33 2.36 16.33 16.02
C ASP A 33 3.73 15.63 15.98
N ARG A 34 3.77 14.32 16.28
CA ARG A 34 5.01 13.51 16.27
C ARG A 34 5.39 12.97 14.90
N ILE A 35 4.42 12.51 14.11
CA ILE A 35 4.72 11.82 12.84
C ILE A 35 4.29 12.60 11.60
N GLY A 36 3.49 13.66 11.75
CA GLY A 36 2.92 14.45 10.66
C GLY A 36 1.75 13.76 9.96
N ASP A 37 1.10 14.48 9.05
CA ASP A 37 -0.03 13.98 8.25
C ASP A 37 0.42 12.92 7.20
N ILE A 38 -0.54 12.43 6.41
CA ILE A 38 -0.24 11.65 5.19
C ILE A 38 0.59 12.53 4.25
N ASP A 39 1.69 11.98 3.74
CA ASP A 39 2.59 12.72 2.88
C ASP A 39 1.95 12.96 1.50
N LYS A 40 1.90 14.23 1.10
CA LYS A 40 1.33 14.73 -0.16
C LYS A 40 1.99 14.13 -1.41
N VAL A 41 3.18 13.52 -1.27
CA VAL A 41 3.80 12.75 -2.34
C VAL A 41 2.91 11.59 -2.79
N PHE A 42 2.13 10.99 -1.87
CA PHE A 42 1.21 9.91 -2.14
C PHE A 42 -0.18 10.46 -2.42
N ARG A 43 -0.67 10.23 -3.64
CA ARG A 43 -1.98 10.75 -4.07
C ARG A 43 -3.15 9.79 -3.79
N HIS A 44 -2.84 8.54 -3.46
CA HIS A 44 -3.81 7.47 -3.20
C HIS A 44 -3.30 6.57 -2.04
N GLY A 45 -3.85 5.36 -1.90
CA GLY A 45 -3.73 4.51 -0.71
C GLY A 45 -2.32 4.14 -0.23
N MET A 46 -1.27 4.34 -1.04
CA MET A 46 0.12 4.17 -0.58
C MET A 46 0.46 5.10 0.60
N GLY A 47 -0.18 6.27 0.68
CA GLY A 47 0.02 7.22 1.77
C GLY A 47 -0.44 6.68 3.13
N ASP A 48 -1.49 5.88 3.14
CA ASP A 48 -2.01 5.24 4.35
C ASP A 48 -0.99 4.25 4.91
N TYR A 49 -0.43 3.41 4.03
CA TYR A 49 0.59 2.44 4.41
C TYR A 49 1.85 3.11 4.95
N ASP A 50 2.31 4.16 4.27
CA ASP A 50 3.47 4.95 4.70
C ASP A 50 3.25 5.57 6.08
N HIS A 51 2.07 6.15 6.30
CA HIS A 51 1.71 6.78 7.57
C HIS A 51 1.66 5.77 8.72
N GLY A 52 1.05 4.60 8.52
CA GLY A 52 1.05 3.52 9.51
C GLY A 52 2.47 3.02 9.84
N TYR A 53 3.33 2.84 8.83
CA TYR A 53 4.73 2.45 9.07
C TYR A 53 5.55 3.55 9.76
N ARG A 54 5.28 4.83 9.49
CA ARG A 54 5.88 5.94 10.25
C ARG A 54 5.47 5.92 11.72
N ALA A 55 4.18 5.68 12.01
CA ALA A 55 3.70 5.52 13.38
C ALA A 55 4.47 4.39 14.10
N ARG A 56 4.55 3.21 13.47
CA ARG A 56 5.28 2.07 14.02
C ARG A 56 6.77 2.39 14.26
N ARG A 57 7.44 3.02 13.30
CA ARG A 57 8.86 3.43 13.44
C ARG A 57 9.08 4.43 14.58
N ALA A 58 8.07 5.24 14.90
CA ALA A 58 8.08 6.16 16.04
C ALA A 58 7.68 5.50 17.38
N GLY A 59 7.52 4.17 17.41
CA GLY A 59 7.10 3.43 18.60
C GLY A 59 5.63 3.65 18.96
N ILE A 60 4.81 4.13 18.02
CA ILE A 60 3.38 4.36 18.23
C ILE A 60 2.64 3.11 17.77
N PRO A 61 1.92 2.41 18.66
CA PRO A 61 1.18 1.22 18.28
C PRO A 61 -0.04 1.60 17.42
N VAL A 62 -0.41 0.68 16.54
CA VAL A 62 -1.51 0.84 15.60
C VAL A 62 -2.47 -0.33 15.79
N TYR A 63 -3.77 -0.03 15.83
CA TYR A 63 -4.80 -1.03 16.13
C TYR A 63 -5.95 -1.00 15.12
N VAL A 64 -6.45 -2.19 14.79
CA VAL A 64 -7.76 -2.38 14.18
C VAL A 64 -8.84 -2.24 15.26
N THR A 65 -9.98 -1.66 14.90
CA THR A 65 -11.10 -1.50 15.82
C THR A 65 -11.70 -2.84 16.23
N PRO A 66 -12.35 -2.95 17.41
CA PRO A 66 -13.00 -4.18 17.87
C PRO A 66 -14.04 -4.78 16.91
N ARG A 67 -14.61 -3.93 16.05
CA ARG A 67 -15.65 -4.27 15.07
C ARG A 67 -15.44 -3.46 13.80
N HIS A 68 -16.07 -3.89 12.73
CA HIS A 68 -16.22 -3.11 11.51
C HIS A 68 -16.99 -1.81 11.81
N ILE A 69 -16.49 -0.68 11.32
CA ILE A 69 -17.08 0.65 11.53
C ILE A 69 -17.63 1.28 10.23
N GLY A 70 -17.59 0.54 9.13
CA GLY A 70 -18.09 0.96 7.82
C GLY A 70 -17.96 -0.15 6.80
N THR A 71 -18.59 0.05 5.66
CA THR A 71 -18.54 -0.84 4.49
C THR A 71 -18.09 -0.05 3.27
N CYS A 72 -17.35 -0.69 2.39
CA CYS A 72 -16.91 -0.11 1.12
C CYS A 72 -16.96 -1.20 0.06
N ASP A 73 -17.36 -0.82 -1.14
CA ASP A 73 -17.37 -1.74 -2.27
C ASP A 73 -15.96 -2.17 -2.62
N ARG A 74 -15.80 -3.47 -2.91
CA ARG A 74 -14.51 -3.96 -3.39
C ARG A 74 -14.32 -3.54 -4.83
N ASN A 75 -13.11 -3.08 -5.14
CA ASN A 75 -12.70 -2.91 -6.53
C ASN A 75 -12.81 -4.26 -7.26
N PRO A 76 -13.34 -4.29 -8.51
CA PRO A 76 -13.47 -5.53 -9.26
C PRO A 76 -12.10 -6.23 -9.41
N PRO A 77 -12.05 -7.56 -9.22
CA PRO A 77 -10.82 -8.31 -9.35
C PRO A 77 -10.31 -8.27 -10.80
N LEU A 78 -9.01 -8.47 -10.99
CA LEU A 78 -8.37 -8.54 -12.31
C LEU A 78 -8.59 -7.29 -13.18
N THR A 79 -8.64 -6.11 -12.58
CA THR A 79 -8.67 -4.83 -13.31
C THR A 79 -7.27 -4.21 -13.39
N GLY A 80 -7.13 -3.14 -14.18
CA GLY A 80 -5.87 -2.39 -14.28
C GLY A 80 -4.79 -3.18 -15.00
N SER A 81 -3.56 -3.17 -14.49
CA SER A 81 -2.43 -3.91 -15.06
C SER A 81 -2.64 -5.41 -15.05
N ARG A 82 -3.63 -5.91 -14.28
CA ARG A 82 -3.94 -7.33 -14.15
C ARG A 82 -5.04 -7.85 -15.05
N GLU A 83 -5.62 -7.00 -15.88
CA GLU A 83 -6.68 -7.37 -16.80
C GLU A 83 -6.24 -8.48 -17.79
N PRO A 84 -7.03 -9.56 -17.95
CA PRO A 84 -6.72 -10.62 -18.90
C PRO A 84 -6.69 -10.10 -20.34
N GLY A 85 -5.80 -10.65 -21.17
CA GLY A 85 -5.71 -10.31 -22.59
C GLY A 85 -5.01 -8.99 -22.92
N ILE A 86 -4.63 -8.17 -21.93
CA ILE A 86 -3.86 -6.95 -22.20
C ILE A 86 -2.40 -7.26 -22.49
N GLY A 87 -1.81 -6.51 -23.42
CA GLY A 87 -0.40 -6.66 -23.76
C GLY A 87 0.57 -6.10 -22.73
N VAL A 88 1.85 -6.52 -22.80
CA VAL A 88 2.93 -6.04 -21.91
C VAL A 88 3.01 -4.52 -21.82
N ARG A 89 2.96 -3.81 -22.96
CA ARG A 89 2.99 -2.34 -22.98
C ARG A 89 1.83 -1.73 -22.19
N GLU A 90 0.64 -2.29 -22.34
CA GLU A 90 -0.55 -1.81 -21.66
C GLU A 90 -0.52 -2.13 -20.17
N ALA A 91 -0.09 -3.33 -19.79
CA ALA A 91 0.11 -3.71 -18.40
C ALA A 91 1.12 -2.77 -17.70
N LEU A 92 2.23 -2.44 -18.36
CA LEU A 92 3.23 -1.50 -17.84
C LEU A 92 2.70 -0.05 -17.75
N ARG A 93 1.90 0.39 -18.73
CA ARG A 93 1.23 1.70 -18.69
C ARG A 93 0.27 1.80 -17.50
N ARG A 94 -0.49 0.74 -17.22
CA ARG A 94 -1.49 0.72 -16.14
C ARG A 94 -0.84 0.62 -14.75
N ILE A 95 0.17 -0.21 -14.56
CA ILE A 95 0.86 -0.32 -13.26
C ILE A 95 1.58 0.97 -12.88
N THR A 96 2.06 1.75 -13.85
CA THR A 96 2.70 3.05 -13.59
C THR A 96 1.70 4.19 -13.40
N SER A 97 0.40 3.92 -13.52
CA SER A 97 -0.66 4.92 -13.34
C SER A 97 -0.86 5.29 -11.87
N GLN A 98 -1.50 6.45 -11.63
CA GLN A 98 -1.85 6.92 -10.29
C GLN A 98 -2.68 5.92 -9.48
N ARG A 99 -3.50 5.10 -10.14
CA ARG A 99 -4.38 4.14 -9.49
C ARG A 99 -3.65 2.91 -8.93
N GLU A 100 -2.43 2.67 -9.39
CA GLU A 100 -1.64 1.50 -8.99
C GLU A 100 -0.33 1.94 -8.34
N LEU A 101 0.76 1.94 -9.11
CA LEU A 101 2.11 2.06 -8.57
C LEU A 101 2.96 3.09 -9.34
N PRO A 102 2.67 4.39 -9.20
CA PRO A 102 3.46 5.46 -9.81
C PRO A 102 4.93 5.36 -9.41
N PRO A 103 5.88 5.34 -10.35
CA PRO A 103 7.29 5.10 -10.05
C PRO A 103 7.87 6.03 -8.99
N ARG A 104 7.56 7.34 -9.06
CA ARG A 104 8.05 8.31 -8.07
C ARG A 104 7.52 8.03 -6.67
N GLN A 105 6.24 7.70 -6.54
CA GLN A 105 5.63 7.41 -5.23
C GLN A 105 6.18 6.10 -4.67
N TRP A 106 6.27 5.08 -5.52
CA TRP A 106 6.80 3.78 -5.14
C TRP A 106 8.27 3.82 -4.73
N TRP A 107 9.08 4.63 -5.43
CA TRP A 107 10.45 4.87 -5.04
C TRP A 107 10.55 5.48 -3.65
N VAL A 108 9.80 6.54 -3.36
CA VAL A 108 9.79 7.20 -2.04
C VAL A 108 9.37 6.22 -0.95
N TYR A 109 8.33 5.42 -1.21
CA TYR A 109 7.90 4.37 -0.28
C TYR A 109 8.99 3.32 -0.03
N CYS A 110 9.60 2.79 -1.09
CA CYS A 110 10.70 1.83 -0.99
C CYS A 110 11.89 2.42 -0.21
N ALA A 111 12.31 3.64 -0.54
CA ALA A 111 13.42 4.31 0.12
C ALA A 111 13.18 4.49 1.62
N ARG A 112 11.93 4.71 2.05
CA ARG A 112 11.56 4.87 3.45
C ARG A 112 11.53 3.58 4.25
N HIS A 113 11.04 2.49 3.65
CA HIS A 113 10.63 1.30 4.40
C HIS A 113 11.40 0.03 4.04
N ALA A 114 12.12 0.00 2.92
CA ALA A 114 12.85 -1.19 2.46
C ALA A 114 14.36 -1.19 2.74
N GLY A 115 14.92 -0.07 3.23
CA GLY A 115 16.35 0.07 3.48
C GLY A 115 17.20 -0.32 2.27
N VAL A 116 18.25 -1.11 2.48
CA VAL A 116 19.16 -1.58 1.40
C VAL A 116 18.47 -2.36 0.28
N ARG A 117 17.26 -2.90 0.52
CA ARG A 117 16.49 -3.65 -0.48
C ARG A 117 15.64 -2.74 -1.38
N ALA A 118 15.62 -1.42 -1.13
CA ALA A 118 14.79 -0.48 -1.87
C ALA A 118 14.98 -0.55 -3.40
N PRO A 119 16.20 -0.63 -3.97
CA PRO A 119 16.36 -0.70 -5.43
C PRO A 119 15.72 -1.97 -6.03
N VAL A 120 15.88 -3.11 -5.36
CA VAL A 120 15.31 -4.38 -5.81
C VAL A 120 13.79 -4.36 -5.74
N LEU A 121 13.23 -3.87 -4.62
CA LEU A 121 11.78 -3.80 -4.44
C LEU A 121 11.12 -2.74 -5.32
N MET A 122 11.83 -1.67 -5.65
CA MET A 122 11.39 -0.66 -6.62
C MET A 122 11.13 -1.29 -7.99
N VAL A 123 12.08 -2.08 -8.50
CA VAL A 123 12.01 -2.66 -9.85
C VAL A 123 11.07 -3.87 -9.92
N SER A 124 10.97 -4.64 -8.84
CA SER A 124 10.29 -5.96 -8.85
C SER A 124 8.84 -5.98 -9.37
N PRO A 125 7.95 -5.00 -9.08
CA PRO A 125 6.56 -5.05 -9.53
C PRO A 125 6.43 -4.86 -11.03
N TYR A 126 7.29 -4.03 -11.63
CA TYR A 126 7.29 -3.77 -13.07
C TYR A 126 7.78 -4.98 -13.86
N VAL A 127 8.86 -5.63 -13.39
CA VAL A 127 9.37 -6.87 -13.99
C VAL A 127 8.33 -7.99 -13.90
N LYS A 128 7.72 -8.18 -12.72
CA LYS A 128 6.67 -9.20 -12.52
C LYS A 128 5.45 -8.95 -13.40
N THR A 129 5.05 -7.69 -13.57
CA THR A 129 3.93 -7.33 -14.45
C THR A 129 4.25 -7.58 -15.91
N ALA A 130 5.44 -7.25 -16.37
CA ALA A 130 5.88 -7.53 -17.74
C ALA A 130 5.94 -9.04 -18.01
N ALA A 131 6.56 -9.82 -17.12
CA ALA A 131 6.67 -11.27 -17.26
C ALA A 131 5.29 -11.94 -17.31
N ARG A 132 4.38 -11.57 -16.41
CA ARG A 132 3.01 -12.10 -16.38
C ARG A 132 2.23 -11.76 -17.65
N ALA A 133 2.30 -10.52 -18.12
CA ALA A 133 1.61 -10.09 -19.34
C ALA A 133 2.24 -10.68 -20.63
N ALA A 134 3.48 -11.16 -20.57
CA ALA A 134 4.11 -11.88 -21.66
C ALA A 134 3.67 -13.35 -21.73
N VAL A 135 3.47 -14.00 -20.58
CA VAL A 135 3.01 -15.40 -20.48
C VAL A 135 1.50 -15.55 -20.71
N GLY A 136 0.71 -14.52 -20.40
CA GLY A 136 -0.74 -14.51 -20.60
C GLY A 136 -1.22 -14.10 -22.00
N ARG A 137 -0.30 -14.03 -22.97
CA ARG A 137 -0.56 -13.84 -24.39
C ARG A 137 -0.45 -15.17 -25.10
#